data_AF-A0A2K8SDH6-F1
#
_entry.id   AF-A0A2K8SDH6-F1
#
_cell.length_a   1.000
_cell.length_b   1.000
_cell.length_c   1.000
_cell.angle_alpha   90.00
_cell.angle_beta   90.00
_cell.angle_gamma   90.00
#
_symmetry.space_group_name_H-M   'P 1'
#
loop_
_entity.id
_entity.type
_entity.pdbx_description
1 polymer ?
#
loop_
_entity_poly.entity_id
_entity_poly.type
_entity_poly.pdbx_seq_one_letter_code
_entity_poly.pdbx_strand_id
1 'polypeptide(L)'
;MLGKYEFKKEEIEEVFIFFEPAVHTIRVLLDEQWKLMNHYNLLDKDFLKIFNFFNNMQYLDQFNEGKDLIAFYYNDFWNILINLNKSQIVDRHRFWPNIISIFQMSKLLDRWIKISYDNLKKGKKILNIKDCLNDTKNIITNYYKHLKEAEKDLFFNKKINSVLYLFENSNNFENMEKCAELILETIEEKQINNNKIHNIFEPDSQDYWNTFNILTRISILSSFAILLKN
;
A
#
# COMPACT_ATOMS: atom_id res chain seq x y z
N MET A 1 -5.50 27.19 -12.03
CA MET A 1 -5.77 26.73 -10.65
C MET A 1 -4.45 26.20 -10.12
N LEU A 2 -3.95 26.74 -9.00
CA LEU A 2 -2.63 26.46 -8.47
C LEU A 2 -2.61 25.06 -7.82
N GLY A 3 -2.27 24.04 -8.59
CA GLY A 3 -1.82 22.77 -8.04
C GLY A 3 -0.56 23.01 -7.20
N LYS A 4 -0.41 22.28 -6.08
CA LYS A 4 0.74 22.44 -5.16
C LYS A 4 2.11 22.23 -5.83
N TYR A 5 2.13 21.57 -6.99
CA TYR A 5 3.29 21.25 -7.80
C TYR A 5 3.04 21.71 -9.23
N GLU A 6 3.66 22.81 -9.64
CA GLU A 6 3.59 23.32 -11.01
C GLU A 6 4.82 22.85 -11.79
N PHE A 7 4.60 21.91 -12.72
CA PHE A 7 5.62 21.44 -13.67
C PHE A 7 5.41 22.11 -15.03
N LYS A 8 6.50 22.42 -15.73
CA LYS A 8 6.46 22.79 -17.15
C LYS A 8 6.07 21.59 -18.00
N LYS A 9 5.64 21.84 -19.24
CA LYS A 9 5.21 20.78 -20.16
C LYS A 9 6.28 19.69 -20.36
N GLU A 10 7.53 20.08 -20.57
CA GLU A 10 8.67 19.17 -20.76
C GLU A 10 8.96 18.33 -19.50
N GLU A 11 8.76 18.93 -18.33
CA GLU A 11 8.93 18.28 -17.03
C GLU A 11 7.80 17.27 -16.74
N ILE A 12 6.58 17.55 -17.21
CA ILE A 12 5.43 16.65 -17.04
C ILE A 12 5.66 15.31 -17.73
N GLU A 13 6.28 15.30 -18.91
CA GLU A 13 6.57 14.06 -19.64
C GLU A 13 7.49 13.13 -18.84
N GLU A 14 8.50 13.67 -18.17
CA GLU A 14 9.38 12.90 -17.28
C GLU A 14 8.64 12.37 -16.04
N VAL A 15 7.71 13.16 -15.47
CA VAL A 15 6.89 12.73 -14.33
C VAL A 15 5.92 11.61 -14.71
N PHE A 16 5.38 11.64 -15.94
CA PHE A 16 4.42 10.64 -16.40
C PHE A 16 4.97 9.21 -16.44
N ILE A 17 6.28 9.05 -16.62
CA ILE A 17 6.97 7.75 -16.64
C ILE A 17 6.67 6.92 -15.38
N PHE A 18 6.55 7.54 -14.21
CA PHE A 18 6.21 6.84 -12.97
C PHE A 18 4.78 7.14 -12.48
N PHE A 19 4.19 8.26 -12.88
CA PHE A 19 2.85 8.65 -12.47
C PHE A 19 1.77 7.74 -13.06
N GLU A 20 1.81 7.48 -14.37
CA GLU A 20 0.79 6.68 -15.03
C GLU A 20 0.74 5.24 -14.50
N PRO A 21 1.88 4.52 -14.35
CA PRO A 21 1.87 3.18 -13.77
C PRO A 21 1.33 3.15 -12.34
N ALA A 22 1.67 4.15 -11.51
CA ALA A 22 1.20 4.23 -10.12
C ALA A 22 -0.32 4.47 -10.05
N VAL A 23 -0.84 5.40 -10.86
CA VAL A 23 -2.27 5.69 -10.95
C VAL A 23 -3.04 4.48 -11.51
N HIS A 24 -2.48 3.81 -12.52
CA HIS A 24 -3.05 2.57 -13.05
C HIS A 24 -3.16 1.51 -11.97
N THR A 25 -2.10 1.30 -11.18
CA THR A 25 -2.10 0.36 -10.05
C THR A 25 -3.20 0.71 -9.04
N ILE A 26 -3.36 1.99 -8.69
CA ILE A 26 -4.44 2.45 -7.81
C ILE A 26 -5.82 2.12 -8.40
N ARG A 27 -6.04 2.37 -9.70
CA ARG A 27 -7.31 2.07 -10.38
C ARG A 27 -7.65 0.59 -10.36
N VAL A 28 -6.68 -0.28 -10.62
CA VAL A 28 -6.87 -1.75 -10.58
C VAL A 28 -7.30 -2.19 -9.18
N LEU A 29 -6.58 -1.75 -8.15
CA LEU A 29 -6.91 -2.09 -6.75
C LEU A 29 -8.30 -1.56 -6.33
N LEU A 30 -8.67 -0.37 -6.79
CA LEU A 30 -10.01 0.20 -6.56
C LEU A 30 -11.10 -0.63 -7.23
N ASP A 31 -10.89 -1.13 -8.44
CA ASP A 31 -11.84 -2.02 -9.13
C ASP A 31 -12.01 -3.37 -8.42
N GLU A 32 -10.90 -3.98 -7.99
CA GLU A 32 -10.93 -5.21 -7.19
C GLU A 32 -11.68 -5.00 -5.86
N GLN A 33 -11.38 -3.91 -5.16
CA GLN A 33 -12.04 -3.56 -3.92
C GLN A 33 -13.54 -3.28 -4.12
N TRP A 34 -13.91 -2.61 -5.20
CA TRP A 34 -15.30 -2.34 -5.55
C TRP A 34 -16.07 -3.65 -5.75
N LYS A 35 -15.52 -4.59 -6.53
CA LYS A 35 -16.12 -5.92 -6.75
C LYS A 35 -16.34 -6.66 -5.44
N LEU A 36 -15.34 -6.65 -4.55
CA LEU A 36 -15.42 -7.28 -3.23
C LEU A 36 -16.48 -6.62 -2.34
N MET A 37 -16.44 -5.30 -2.17
CA MET A 37 -17.40 -4.58 -1.33
C MET A 37 -18.84 -4.72 -1.86
N ASN A 38 -19.03 -4.75 -3.18
CA ASN A 38 -20.33 -4.96 -3.79
C ASN A 38 -20.88 -6.37 -3.47
N HIS A 39 -20.05 -7.40 -3.61
CA HIS A 39 -20.44 -8.79 -3.30
C HIS A 39 -20.91 -8.96 -1.85
N TYR A 40 -20.30 -8.23 -0.92
CA TYR A 40 -20.62 -8.31 0.52
C TYR A 40 -21.59 -7.22 1.01
N ASN A 41 -22.17 -6.40 0.12
CA ASN A 41 -23.07 -5.28 0.47
C ASN A 41 -22.43 -4.28 1.46
N LEU A 42 -21.13 -4.01 1.31
CA LEU A 42 -20.37 -3.07 2.14
C LEU A 42 -20.02 -1.76 1.42
N LEU A 43 -20.51 -1.54 0.19
CA LEU A 43 -20.27 -0.31 -0.55
C LEU A 43 -20.80 0.93 0.19
N ASP A 44 -19.91 1.85 0.51
CA ASP A 44 -20.25 3.14 1.11
C ASP A 44 -19.99 4.31 0.15
N LYS A 45 -20.51 5.49 0.52
CA LYS A 45 -20.45 6.69 -0.32
C LYS A 45 -19.03 7.24 -0.45
N ASP A 46 -18.18 7.06 0.55
CA ASP A 46 -16.83 7.64 0.54
C ASP A 46 -15.88 6.79 -0.31
N PHE A 47 -16.03 5.48 -0.29
CA PHE A 47 -15.40 4.60 -1.27
C PHE A 47 -15.80 4.96 -2.70
N LEU A 48 -17.10 5.14 -2.96
CA LEU A 48 -17.61 5.51 -4.29
C LEU A 48 -17.07 6.87 -4.76
N LYS A 49 -16.86 7.84 -3.86
CA LYS A 49 -16.20 9.11 -4.21
C LYS A 49 -14.78 8.87 -4.72
N ILE A 50 -13.98 8.07 -4.02
CA ILE A 50 -12.61 7.74 -4.44
C ILE A 50 -12.60 6.99 -5.77
N PHE A 51 -13.43 5.95 -5.87
CA PHE A 51 -13.54 5.14 -7.07
C PHE A 51 -13.86 5.99 -8.30
N ASN A 52 -14.89 6.84 -8.20
CA ASN A 52 -15.28 7.74 -9.28
C ASN A 52 -14.24 8.83 -9.55
N PHE A 53 -13.55 9.33 -8.52
CA PHE A 53 -12.48 10.31 -8.69
C PHE A 53 -11.37 9.76 -9.58
N PHE A 54 -10.85 8.57 -9.25
CA PHE A 54 -9.73 7.99 -9.99
C PHE A 54 -10.14 7.56 -11.41
N ASN A 55 -11.39 7.13 -11.64
CA ASN A 55 -11.89 6.84 -12.98
C ASN A 55 -12.01 8.09 -13.87
N ASN A 56 -12.29 9.25 -13.28
CA ASN A 56 -12.49 10.50 -14.02
C ASN A 56 -11.27 11.44 -13.99
N MET A 57 -10.18 11.05 -13.32
CA MET A 57 -8.97 11.85 -13.25
C MET A 57 -8.33 11.98 -14.64
N GLN A 58 -8.15 13.24 -15.07
CA GLN A 58 -7.59 13.61 -16.38
C GLN A 58 -6.22 14.27 -16.27
N TYR A 59 -5.96 14.95 -15.15
CA TYR A 59 -4.78 15.78 -14.99
C TYR A 59 -3.99 15.40 -13.74
N LEU A 60 -2.68 15.66 -13.77
CA LEU A 60 -1.77 15.35 -12.67
C LEU A 60 -2.07 16.15 -11.41
N ASP A 61 -2.43 17.42 -11.54
CA ASP A 61 -2.69 18.33 -10.42
C ASP A 61 -3.90 17.88 -9.58
N GLN A 62 -4.88 17.23 -10.21
CA GLN A 62 -6.03 16.60 -9.56
C GLN A 62 -5.60 15.53 -8.55
N PHE A 63 -4.46 14.85 -8.75
CA PHE A 63 -4.01 13.81 -7.83
C PHE A 63 -3.90 14.28 -6.37
N ASN A 64 -3.66 15.58 -6.13
CA ASN A 64 -3.64 16.13 -4.76
C ASN A 64 -4.99 15.95 -4.04
N GLU A 65 -6.10 16.11 -4.74
CA GLU A 65 -7.43 15.84 -4.17
C GLU A 65 -7.63 14.33 -3.97
N GLY A 66 -7.24 13.53 -4.97
CA GLY A 66 -7.35 12.07 -4.90
C GLY A 66 -6.61 11.44 -3.72
N LYS A 67 -5.38 11.86 -3.45
CA LYS A 67 -4.59 11.33 -2.32
C LYS A 67 -5.19 11.71 -0.97
N ASP A 68 -5.81 12.90 -0.86
CA ASP A 68 -6.42 13.37 0.38
C ASP A 68 -7.71 12.59 0.66
N LEU A 69 -8.50 12.29 -0.39
CA LEU A 69 -9.64 11.38 -0.30
C LEU A 69 -9.22 9.98 0.16
N ILE A 70 -8.18 9.40 -0.45
CA ILE A 70 -7.65 8.08 -0.04
C ILE A 70 -7.20 8.11 1.42
N ALA A 71 -6.47 9.16 1.85
CA ALA A 71 -5.98 9.27 3.22
C ALA A 71 -7.11 9.38 4.24
N PHE A 72 -8.17 10.12 3.91
CA PHE A 72 -9.38 10.19 4.73
C PHE A 72 -10.04 8.82 4.86
N TYR A 73 -10.32 8.17 3.72
CA TYR A 73 -11.02 6.90 3.69
C TYR A 73 -10.24 5.75 4.31
N TYR A 74 -8.89 5.73 4.20
CA TYR A 74 -8.07 4.74 4.90
C TYR A 74 -8.34 4.74 6.41
N ASN A 75 -8.45 5.92 7.03
CA ASN A 75 -8.76 6.04 8.46
C ASN A 75 -10.23 5.75 8.75
N ASP A 76 -11.15 6.17 7.89
CA ASP A 76 -12.57 5.96 8.10
C ASP A 76 -12.99 4.49 7.94
N PHE A 77 -12.45 3.81 6.93
CA PHE A 77 -12.70 2.39 6.70
C PHE A 77 -12.26 1.52 7.88
N TRP A 78 -11.17 1.90 8.56
CA TRP A 78 -10.79 1.25 9.81
C TRP A 78 -11.89 1.37 10.88
N ASN A 79 -12.49 2.56 11.04
CA ASN A 79 -13.61 2.75 11.96
C ASN A 79 -14.85 1.95 11.55
N ILE A 80 -15.12 1.83 10.25
CA ILE A 80 -16.20 0.97 9.72
C ILE A 80 -15.96 -0.48 10.17
N LEU A 81 -14.74 -1.01 10.00
CA LEU A 81 -14.39 -2.37 10.40
C LEU A 81 -14.48 -2.59 11.92
N ILE A 82 -14.10 -1.59 12.74
CA ILE A 82 -14.29 -1.62 14.21
C ILE A 82 -15.77 -1.71 14.57
N ASN A 83 -16.61 -0.87 13.97
CA ASN A 83 -18.04 -0.85 14.26
C ASN A 83 -18.72 -2.15 13.84
N LEU A 84 -18.36 -2.70 12.67
CA LEU A 84 -18.86 -4.00 12.25
C LEU A 84 -18.43 -5.12 13.23
N ASN A 85 -17.18 -5.10 13.71
CA ASN A 85 -16.68 -6.06 14.70
C ASN A 85 -17.45 -6.08 16.02
N LYS A 86 -18.10 -4.97 16.41
CA LYS A 86 -18.99 -4.95 17.59
C LYS A 86 -20.22 -5.83 17.42
N SER A 87 -20.68 -6.02 16.18
CA SER A 87 -21.89 -6.79 15.86
C SER A 87 -21.59 -8.22 15.37
N GLN A 88 -20.49 -8.40 14.64
CA GLN A 88 -20.04 -9.69 14.10
C GLN A 88 -18.54 -9.65 13.84
N ILE A 89 -17.82 -10.75 14.10
CA ILE A 89 -16.39 -10.83 13.79
C ILE A 89 -16.21 -10.72 12.27
N VAL A 90 -15.55 -9.66 11.81
CA VAL A 90 -15.30 -9.43 10.37
C VAL A 90 -13.94 -9.98 9.99
N ASP A 91 -13.94 -10.83 8.97
CA ASP A 91 -12.72 -11.27 8.31
C ASP A 91 -12.11 -10.14 7.47
N ARG A 92 -11.18 -9.41 8.09
CA ARG A 92 -10.52 -8.24 7.51
C ARG A 92 -9.60 -8.58 6.34
N HIS A 93 -9.16 -9.84 6.18
CA HIS A 93 -8.27 -10.26 5.09
C HIS A 93 -8.90 -10.01 3.71
N ARG A 94 -10.23 -9.99 3.65
CA ARG A 94 -10.96 -9.79 2.40
C ARG A 94 -10.91 -8.38 1.85
N PHE A 95 -10.74 -7.37 2.71
CA PHE A 95 -10.90 -5.96 2.33
C PHE A 95 -9.66 -5.13 2.64
N TRP A 96 -9.06 -5.37 3.80
CA TRP A 96 -8.01 -4.53 4.34
C TRP A 96 -6.72 -4.52 3.48
N PRO A 97 -6.29 -5.63 2.84
CA PRO A 97 -5.09 -5.62 2.01
C PRO A 97 -5.15 -4.58 0.88
N ASN A 98 -6.25 -4.53 0.13
CA ASN A 98 -6.40 -3.60 -0.99
C ASN A 98 -6.47 -2.14 -0.50
N ILE A 99 -7.13 -1.87 0.62
CA ILE A 99 -7.16 -0.53 1.22
C ILE A 99 -5.76 -0.06 1.64
N ILE A 100 -4.95 -0.94 2.24
CA ILE A 100 -3.55 -0.63 2.55
C ILE A 100 -2.75 -0.36 1.28
N SER A 101 -2.90 -1.22 0.27
CA SER A 101 -2.17 -1.13 -0.99
C SER A 101 -2.48 0.17 -1.73
N ILE A 102 -3.76 0.55 -1.84
CA ILE A 102 -4.19 1.83 -2.44
C ILE A 102 -3.54 3.01 -1.70
N PHE A 103 -3.60 3.01 -0.37
CA PHE A 103 -3.00 4.08 0.44
C PHE A 103 -1.48 4.13 0.31
N GLN A 104 -0.82 2.97 0.28
CA GLN A 104 0.63 2.87 0.13
C GLN A 104 1.08 3.41 -1.24
N MET A 105 0.38 3.05 -2.31
CA MET A 105 0.64 3.53 -3.65
C MET A 105 0.41 5.03 -3.77
N SER A 106 -0.67 5.55 -3.18
CA SER A 106 -0.93 6.99 -3.13
C SER A 106 0.19 7.76 -2.42
N LYS A 107 0.71 7.23 -1.31
CA LYS A 107 1.82 7.84 -0.57
C LYS A 107 3.14 7.81 -1.35
N LEU A 108 3.43 6.70 -2.02
CA LEU A 108 4.63 6.56 -2.84
C LEU A 108 4.61 7.59 -3.98
N LEU A 109 3.48 7.69 -4.69
CA LEU A 109 3.34 8.62 -5.79
C LEU A 109 3.46 10.08 -5.34
N ASP A 110 2.78 10.47 -4.26
CA ASP A 110 2.90 11.82 -3.69
C ASP A 110 4.35 12.17 -3.31
N ARG A 111 5.05 11.20 -2.72
CA ARG A 111 6.47 11.34 -2.37
C ARG A 111 7.33 11.59 -3.61
N TRP A 112 7.15 10.83 -4.69
CA TRP A 112 7.94 11.00 -5.91
C TRP A 112 7.67 12.30 -6.64
N ILE A 113 6.40 12.72 -6.70
CA ILE A 113 6.02 14.04 -7.24
C ILE A 113 6.72 15.14 -6.43
N LYS A 114 6.67 15.06 -5.10
CA LYS A 114 7.32 16.03 -4.22
C LYS A 114 8.84 16.08 -4.40
N ILE A 115 9.51 14.93 -4.42
CA ILE A 115 10.96 14.86 -4.62
C ILE A 115 11.35 15.43 -5.98
N SER A 116 10.60 15.10 -7.04
CA SER A 116 10.84 15.60 -8.39
C SER A 116 10.69 17.11 -8.47
N TYR A 117 9.65 17.66 -7.85
CA TYR A 117 9.45 19.11 -7.76
C TYR A 117 10.55 19.81 -6.95
N ASP A 118 10.95 19.23 -5.81
CA ASP A 118 12.03 19.77 -4.98
C ASP A 118 13.40 19.69 -5.67
N ASN A 119 13.60 18.71 -6.56
CA ASN A 119 14.79 18.62 -7.40
C ASN A 119 14.85 19.76 -8.42
N LEU A 120 13.75 20.02 -9.12
CA LEU A 120 13.68 21.11 -10.11
C LEU A 120 13.98 22.48 -9.48
N LYS A 121 13.45 22.75 -8.28
CA LYS A 121 13.78 23.96 -7.50
C LYS A 121 15.27 24.13 -7.20
N LYS A 122 16.03 23.03 -7.21
CA LYS A 122 17.48 23.00 -6.95
C LYS A 122 18.31 22.88 -8.22
N GLY A 123 17.69 23.02 -9.40
CA GLY A 123 18.36 22.84 -10.69
C GLY A 123 18.76 21.39 -10.98
N LYS A 124 18.12 20.42 -10.32
CA LYS A 124 18.30 18.97 -10.56
C LYS A 124 17.17 18.44 -11.43
N LYS A 125 17.37 17.24 -11.99
CA LYS A 125 16.39 16.56 -12.85
C LYS A 125 15.26 15.91 -12.04
N ILE A 126 14.15 15.65 -12.71
CA ILE A 126 13.07 14.80 -12.21
C ILE A 126 13.59 13.39 -11.95
N LEU A 127 12.94 12.67 -11.04
CA LEU A 127 13.29 11.27 -10.76
C LEU A 127 13.13 10.43 -12.02
N ASN A 128 14.19 9.69 -12.37
CA ASN A 128 14.06 8.61 -13.35
C ASN A 128 13.64 7.31 -12.65
N ILE A 129 13.34 6.27 -13.44
CA ILE A 129 12.95 4.95 -12.92
C ILE A 129 13.97 4.38 -11.93
N LYS A 130 15.27 4.52 -12.18
CA LYS A 130 16.30 4.00 -11.27
C LYS A 130 16.26 4.71 -9.91
N ASP A 131 16.00 6.01 -9.88
CA ASP A 131 15.84 6.76 -8.64
C ASP A 131 14.57 6.33 -7.89
N CYS A 132 13.46 6.14 -8.62
CA CYS A 132 12.21 5.61 -8.07
C CYS A 132 12.40 4.22 -7.45
N LEU A 133 13.06 3.29 -8.16
CA LEU A 133 13.35 1.94 -7.65
C LEU A 133 14.23 1.99 -6.40
N ASN A 134 15.25 2.84 -6.37
CA ASN A 134 16.09 3.01 -5.17
C ASN A 134 15.29 3.56 -3.97
N ASP A 135 14.40 4.53 -4.19
CA ASP A 135 13.53 5.06 -3.14
C ASP A 135 12.56 4.00 -2.62
N THR A 136 11.93 3.22 -3.51
CA THR A 136 11.09 2.07 -3.13
C THR A 136 11.86 1.06 -2.29
N LYS A 137 13.08 0.71 -2.70
CA LYS A 137 13.94 -0.21 -1.94
C LYS A 137 14.19 0.30 -0.53
N ASN A 138 14.52 1.59 -0.37
CA ASN A 138 14.74 2.19 0.95
C ASN A 138 13.48 2.14 1.83
N ILE A 139 12.30 2.39 1.25
CA ILE A 139 11.02 2.29 1.96
C ILE A 139 10.78 0.85 2.42
N ILE A 140 10.96 -0.14 1.53
CA ILE A 140 10.83 -1.56 1.85
C ILE A 140 11.80 -1.97 2.97
N THR A 141 13.06 -1.55 2.90
CA THR A 141 14.06 -1.81 3.95
C THR A 141 13.63 -1.22 5.30
N ASN A 142 13.02 -0.04 5.32
CA ASN A 142 12.50 0.54 6.56
C ASN A 142 11.31 -0.25 7.11
N TYR A 143 10.38 -0.72 6.26
CA TYR A 143 9.30 -1.60 6.69
C TYR A 143 9.83 -2.92 7.27
N TYR A 144 10.85 -3.51 6.64
CA TYR A 144 11.49 -4.72 7.14
C TYR A 144 12.12 -4.53 8.52
N LYS A 145 12.77 -3.38 8.77
CA LYS A 145 13.31 -3.07 10.11
C LYS A 145 12.22 -3.02 11.17
N HIS A 146 11.09 -2.38 10.88
CA HIS A 146 9.95 -2.37 11.80
C HIS A 146 9.37 -3.78 12.01
N LEU A 147 9.35 -4.62 10.98
CA LEU A 147 8.92 -6.02 11.09
C LEU A 147 9.82 -6.81 12.05
N LYS A 148 11.13 -6.57 12.00
CA LYS A 148 12.13 -7.18 12.91
C LYS A 148 11.97 -6.70 14.35
N GLU A 149 11.64 -5.44 14.56
CA GLU A 149 11.36 -4.90 15.90
C GLU A 149 10.09 -5.50 16.52
N ALA A 150 9.10 -5.83 15.68
CA ALA A 150 7.87 -6.51 16.06
C ALA A 150 8.02 -8.04 16.25
N GLU A 151 9.21 -8.62 16.03
CA GLU A 151 9.52 -10.06 16.10
C GLU A 151 9.54 -10.63 17.54
N LYS A 152 8.67 -10.18 18.43
CA LYS A 152 8.64 -10.60 19.85
C LYS A 152 7.42 -11.46 20.18
N ASP A 153 7.38 -12.68 19.64
CA ASP A 153 6.77 -13.86 20.30
C ASP A 153 5.38 -14.40 19.87
N LEU A 154 4.61 -13.81 18.96
CA LEU A 154 3.28 -14.38 18.59
C LEU A 154 3.21 -15.19 17.27
N PHE A 155 3.92 -14.78 16.21
CA PHE A 155 3.73 -15.38 14.87
C PHE A 155 5.01 -15.95 14.24
N PHE A 156 6.18 -15.49 14.68
CA PHE A 156 7.46 -15.83 14.09
C PHE A 156 7.91 -17.23 14.52
N ASN A 157 7.97 -18.14 13.54
CA ASN A 157 8.48 -19.50 13.73
C ASN A 157 9.73 -19.72 12.87
N LYS A 158 10.38 -20.88 13.02
CA LYS A 158 11.59 -21.22 12.24
C LYS A 158 11.42 -21.03 10.72
N LYS A 159 10.24 -21.36 10.17
CA LYS A 159 9.93 -21.16 8.74
C LYS A 159 9.94 -19.67 8.40
N ILE A 160 9.15 -18.84 9.09
CA ILE A 160 9.08 -17.40 8.83
C ILE A 160 10.46 -16.75 9.02
N ASN A 161 11.22 -17.14 10.04
CA ASN A 161 12.55 -16.57 10.29
C ASN A 161 13.54 -16.93 9.19
N SER A 162 13.46 -18.12 8.61
CA SER A 162 14.25 -18.48 7.44
C SER A 162 13.89 -17.64 6.21
N VAL A 163 12.61 -17.32 6.02
CA VAL A 163 12.14 -16.46 4.92
C VAL A 163 12.56 -15.01 5.13
N LEU A 164 12.48 -14.49 6.36
CA LEU A 164 12.98 -13.15 6.70
C LEU A 164 14.49 -13.01 6.47
N TYR A 165 15.26 -14.07 6.68
CA TYR A 165 16.69 -14.08 6.40
C TYR A 165 16.95 -14.03 4.88
N LEU A 166 16.17 -14.74 4.08
CA LEU A 166 16.25 -14.64 2.61
C LEU A 166 15.89 -13.23 2.13
N PHE A 167 14.87 -12.61 2.74
CA PHE A 167 14.47 -11.24 2.45
C PHE A 167 15.59 -10.23 2.72
N GLU A 168 16.23 -10.31 3.90
CA GLU A 168 17.31 -9.40 4.33
C GLU A 168 18.47 -9.34 3.33
N ASN A 169 18.80 -10.51 2.78
CA ASN A 169 19.89 -10.70 1.84
C ASN A 169 19.49 -10.46 0.38
N SER A 170 18.21 -10.16 0.13
CA SER A 170 17.72 -9.93 -1.23
C SER A 170 18.01 -8.50 -1.69
N ASN A 171 18.51 -8.38 -2.92
CA ASN A 171 18.58 -7.12 -3.66
C ASN A 171 17.52 -7.01 -4.76
N ASN A 172 16.67 -8.03 -4.90
CA ASN A 172 15.73 -8.19 -5.99
C ASN A 172 14.28 -8.07 -5.48
N PHE A 173 13.48 -7.21 -6.13
CA PHE A 173 12.06 -7.03 -5.82
C PHE A 173 11.23 -8.31 -5.99
N GLU A 174 11.51 -9.15 -7.00
CA GLU A 174 10.79 -10.42 -7.20
C GLU A 174 10.96 -11.38 -6.00
N ASN A 175 12.14 -11.40 -5.40
CA ASN A 175 12.40 -12.20 -4.20
C ASN A 175 11.79 -11.56 -2.95
N MET A 176 11.78 -10.22 -2.86
CA MET A 176 11.17 -9.50 -1.73
C MET A 176 9.66 -9.72 -1.69
N GLU A 177 8.99 -9.63 -2.85
CA GLU A 177 7.56 -9.91 -3.03
C GLU A 177 7.23 -11.33 -2.56
N LYS A 178 7.88 -12.34 -3.16
CA LYS A 178 7.66 -13.77 -2.82
C LYS A 178 7.88 -14.05 -1.33
N CYS A 179 8.89 -13.45 -0.73
CA CYS A 179 9.14 -13.62 0.71
C CYS A 179 8.01 -13.01 1.55
N ALA A 180 7.54 -11.81 1.19
CA ALA A 180 6.43 -11.17 1.91
C ALA A 180 5.13 -11.97 1.77
N GLU A 181 4.81 -12.43 0.56
CA GLU A 181 3.63 -13.26 0.27
C GLU A 181 3.67 -14.60 1.01
N LEU A 182 4.80 -15.31 0.98
CA LEU A 182 4.95 -16.59 1.69
C LEU A 182 4.77 -16.43 3.20
N ILE A 183 5.22 -15.31 3.77
CA ILE A 183 5.01 -15.01 5.19
C ILE A 183 3.53 -14.70 5.43
N LEU A 184 2.89 -13.86 4.60
CA LEU A 184 1.45 -13.54 4.67
C LEU A 184 0.60 -14.81 4.66
N GLU A 185 0.80 -15.69 3.67
CA GLU A 185 0.11 -16.98 3.58
C GLU A 185 0.32 -17.82 4.84
N THR A 186 1.57 -17.93 5.31
CA THR A 186 1.89 -18.74 6.50
C THR A 186 1.23 -18.20 7.78
N ILE A 187 1.08 -16.87 7.93
CA ILE A 187 0.42 -16.29 9.10
C ILE A 187 -1.11 -16.33 8.96
N GLU A 188 -1.65 -16.19 7.75
CA GLU A 188 -3.09 -16.27 7.47
C GLU A 188 -3.61 -17.69 7.68
N GLU A 189 -2.96 -18.71 7.08
CA GLU A 189 -3.35 -20.13 7.22
C GLU A 189 -3.48 -20.57 8.69
N LYS A 190 -2.57 -20.09 9.55
CA LYS A 190 -2.59 -20.42 10.98
C LYS A 190 -3.68 -19.72 11.76
N GLN A 191 -4.11 -18.54 11.30
CA GLN A 191 -5.00 -17.67 12.06
C GLN A 191 -6.40 -17.56 11.48
N ILE A 192 -6.67 -18.15 10.31
CA ILE A 192 -7.95 -18.06 9.59
C ILE A 192 -9.18 -18.47 10.42
N ASN A 193 -9.00 -19.35 11.40
CA ASN A 193 -10.07 -19.82 12.30
C ASN A 193 -9.95 -19.23 13.72
N ASN A 194 -9.02 -18.30 13.96
CA ASN A 194 -8.77 -17.75 15.29
C ASN A 194 -9.59 -16.47 15.51
N ASN A 195 -10.80 -16.66 16.02
CA ASN A 195 -11.73 -15.56 16.35
C ASN A 195 -11.10 -14.45 17.21
N LYS A 196 -10.10 -14.77 18.05
CA LYS A 196 -9.42 -13.74 18.85
C LYS A 196 -8.57 -12.80 17.98
N ILE A 197 -7.87 -13.33 16.98
CA ILE A 197 -7.07 -12.51 16.07
C ILE A 197 -7.96 -11.66 15.15
N HIS A 198 -9.13 -12.17 14.77
CA HIS A 198 -10.06 -11.40 13.94
C HIS A 198 -10.80 -10.32 14.73
N ASN A 199 -11.05 -10.53 16.03
CA ASN A 199 -11.66 -9.55 16.93
C ASN A 199 -10.71 -8.39 17.25
N ILE A 200 -11.03 -7.18 16.77
CA ILE A 200 -10.19 -5.97 16.94
C ILE A 200 -9.99 -5.59 18.42
N PHE A 201 -10.88 -6.01 19.31
CA PHE A 201 -10.80 -5.67 20.74
C PHE A 201 -9.86 -6.59 21.54
N GLU A 202 -9.29 -7.62 20.92
CA GLU A 202 -8.35 -8.54 21.59
C GLU A 202 -6.90 -8.00 21.54
N PRO A 203 -6.12 -8.15 22.63
CA PRO A 203 -4.74 -7.66 22.69
C PRO A 203 -3.85 -8.19 21.55
N ASP A 204 -3.89 -9.50 21.30
CA ASP A 204 -3.05 -10.17 20.29
C ASP A 204 -3.48 -9.86 18.85
N SER A 205 -4.69 -9.32 18.65
CA SER A 205 -5.17 -8.91 17.33
C SER A 205 -4.32 -7.78 16.77
N GLN A 206 -3.96 -6.80 17.59
CA GLN A 206 -3.23 -5.63 17.11
C GLN A 206 -1.85 -6.02 16.55
N ASP A 207 -1.14 -6.91 17.23
CA ASP A 207 0.20 -7.37 16.82
C ASP A 207 0.16 -8.16 15.51
N TYR A 208 -0.86 -9.01 15.34
CA TYR A 208 -1.10 -9.72 14.08
C TYR A 208 -1.30 -8.73 12.92
N TRP A 209 -2.23 -7.80 13.09
CA TRP A 209 -2.58 -6.87 12.02
C TRP A 209 -1.45 -5.87 11.75
N ASN A 210 -0.66 -5.48 12.75
CA ASN A 210 0.55 -4.70 12.52
C ASN A 210 1.53 -5.43 11.59
N THR A 211 1.80 -6.70 11.89
CA THR A 211 2.68 -7.58 11.10
C THR A 211 2.13 -7.76 9.69
N PHE A 212 0.85 -8.14 9.57
CA PHE A 212 0.16 -8.33 8.31
C PHE A 212 0.22 -7.06 7.44
N ASN A 213 -0.10 -5.90 8.02
CA ASN A 213 -0.09 -4.63 7.30
C ASN A 213 1.32 -4.22 6.83
N ILE A 214 2.37 -4.55 7.57
CA ILE A 214 3.76 -4.30 7.14
C ILE A 214 4.08 -5.16 5.92
N LEU A 215 3.75 -6.45 5.97
CA LEU A 215 4.01 -7.38 4.87
C LEU A 215 3.20 -7.03 3.62
N THR A 216 1.93 -6.63 3.74
CA THR A 216 1.12 -6.14 2.61
C THR A 216 1.79 -4.96 1.92
N ARG A 217 2.32 -4.00 2.70
CA ARG A 217 3.03 -2.83 2.14
C ARG A 217 4.31 -3.23 1.41
N ILE A 218 5.06 -4.20 1.95
CA ILE A 218 6.25 -4.72 1.29
C ILE A 218 5.87 -5.38 -0.04
N SER A 219 4.87 -6.28 -0.02
CA SER A 219 4.38 -6.98 -1.21
C SER A 219 3.98 -5.99 -2.32
N ILE A 220 3.04 -5.06 -2.07
CA ILE A 220 2.60 -4.13 -3.12
C ILE A 220 3.73 -3.23 -3.66
N LEU A 221 4.65 -2.79 -2.81
CA LEU A 221 5.79 -1.98 -3.24
C LEU A 221 6.76 -2.79 -4.10
N SER A 222 6.99 -4.06 -3.76
CA SER A 222 7.80 -4.96 -4.57
C SER A 222 7.13 -5.25 -5.91
N SER A 223 5.84 -5.62 -5.93
CA SER A 223 5.06 -5.85 -7.16
C SER A 223 5.12 -4.64 -8.10
N PHE A 224 4.92 -3.44 -7.53
CA PHE A 224 4.97 -2.21 -8.31
C PHE A 224 6.37 -1.89 -8.85
N ALA A 225 7.43 -2.16 -8.07
CA ALA A 225 8.79 -1.99 -8.54
C ALA A 225 9.16 -2.95 -9.68
N ILE A 226 8.60 -4.16 -9.67
CA ILE A 226 8.74 -5.13 -10.78
C ILE A 226 8.03 -4.59 -12.02
N LEU A 227 6.80 -4.08 -11.87
CA LEU A 227 6.05 -3.45 -12.95
C LEU A 227 6.83 -2.30 -13.59
N LEU A 228 7.41 -1.41 -12.79
CA LEU A 228 8.18 -0.25 -13.30
C LEU A 228 9.48 -0.60 -14.01
N LYS A 229 10.02 -1.78 -13.77
CA LYS A 229 11.27 -2.25 -14.39
C LYS A 229 11.05 -2.82 -15.79
N ASN A 230 9.84 -3.28 -16.07
CA ASN A 230 9.43 -3.92 -17.33
C ASN A 230 8.88 -2.90 -18.32
#